data_AF-A0A966MX55-F1
#
_entry.id   AF-A0A966MX55-F1
#
_cell.length_a   1.000
_cell.length_b   1.000
_cell.length_c   1.000
_cell.angle_alpha   90.00
_cell.angle_beta   90.00
_cell.angle_gamma   90.00
#
_symmetry.space_group_name_H-M   'P 1'
#
loop_
_entity.id
_entity.type
_entity.pdbx_description
1 polymer ?
#
loop_
_entity_poly.entity_id
_entity_poly.type
_entity_poly.pdbx_seq_one_letter_code
_entity_poly.pdbx_strand_id
1 'polypeptide(L)' 'MGDTPFKVTFHGVRGSTPCHGPETARYGGNTSCVSVEAPGTMPIVLDMGT' A
#
# COMPACT_ATOMS: atom_id res chain seq x y z
N MET A 1 25.08 -13.20 3.70
CA MET A 1 24.14 -12.94 2.59
C MET A 1 23.02 -12.12 3.19
N GLY A 2 22.87 -10.87 2.74
CA GLY A 2 22.12 -9.85 3.48
C GLY A 2 20.65 -10.20 3.66
N ASP A 3 20.14 -9.96 4.87
CA ASP A 3 18.70 -10.00 5.15
C ASP A 3 17.99 -9.12 4.11
N THR A 4 17.01 -9.70 3.41
CA THR A 4 16.22 -8.91 2.47
C THR A 4 15.43 -7.87 3.29
N PRO A 5 15.56 -6.56 3.00
CA PRO A 5 14.96 -5.54 3.85
C PRO A 5 13.43 -5.65 3.83
N PHE A 6 12.78 -5.26 4.92
CA PHE A 6 11.33 -5.06 4.95
C PHE A 6 10.92 -4.17 3.78
N LYS A 7 9.88 -4.58 3.05
CA LYS A 7 9.33 -3.83 1.93
C LYS A 7 7.92 -3.40 2.26
N VAL A 8 7.66 -2.10 2.10
CA VAL A 8 6.33 -1.50 2.27
C VAL A 8 5.85 -1.02 0.91
N THR A 9 4.66 -1.46 0.50
CA THR A 9 4.00 -0.99 -0.73
C THR A 9 2.77 -0.19 -0.36
N PHE A 10 2.64 1.02 -0.91
CA PHE A 10 1.47 1.88 -0.74
C PHE A 10 0.49 1.64 -1.89
N HIS A 11 -0.67 1.10 -1.57
CA HIS A 11 -1.77 0.87 -2.52
C HIS A 11 -2.74 2.06 -2.55
N GLY A 12 -2.75 2.87 -1.50
CA GLY A 12 -3.44 4.14 -1.45
C GLY A 12 -2.93 5.04 -0.32
N VAL A 13 -3.05 6.35 -0.51
CA VAL A 13 -2.46 7.39 0.37
C VAL A 13 -3.40 8.57 0.63
N ARG A 14 -4.68 8.46 0.21
CA ARG A 14 -5.69 9.50 0.48
C ARG A 14 -6.37 9.25 1.82
N GLY A 15 -6.95 10.32 2.37
CA GLY A 15 -7.85 10.24 3.51
C GLY A 15 -9.21 9.66 3.12
N SER A 16 -10.23 9.90 3.95
CA SER A 16 -11.58 9.33 3.80
C SER A 16 -12.37 9.78 2.56
N THR A 17 -11.85 10.74 1.79
CA THR A 17 -12.42 11.20 0.52
C THR A 17 -11.50 10.82 -0.65
N PRO A 18 -11.51 9.54 -1.06
CA PRO A 18 -10.68 9.08 -2.16
C PRO A 18 -11.15 9.68 -3.49
N CYS A 19 -10.27 9.65 -4.47
CA CYS A 19 -10.57 10.04 -5.85
C CYS A 19 -10.01 8.96 -6.76
N HIS A 20 -10.81 7.92 -7.01
CA HIS A 20 -10.43 6.79 -7.85
C HIS A 20 -10.48 7.16 -9.32
N GLY A 21 -9.39 6.88 -10.04
CA GLY A 21 -9.36 7.06 -11.48
C GLY A 21 -7.95 6.88 -12.04
N PRO A 22 -7.82 6.51 -13.33
CA PRO A 22 -6.53 6.48 -14.02
C PRO A 22 -5.79 7.83 -13.95
N GLU A 23 -6.53 8.95 -13.94
CA GLU A 23 -5.99 10.30 -13.87
C GLU A 23 -5.35 10.65 -12.52
N THR A 24 -5.81 10.03 -11.43
CA THR A 24 -5.30 10.26 -10.07
C THR A 24 -4.38 9.15 -9.57
N ALA A 25 -4.31 8.01 -10.27
CA ALA A 25 -3.55 6.83 -9.87
C ALA A 25 -2.07 7.15 -9.55
N ARG A 26 -1.43 8.04 -10.32
CA ARG A 26 -0.04 8.48 -10.09
C ARG A 26 0.20 9.04 -8.69
N TYR A 27 -0.82 9.67 -8.09
CA TYR A 27 -0.72 10.37 -6.81
C TYR A 27 -1.36 9.58 -5.66
N GLY A 28 -1.86 8.38 -5.94
CA GLY A 28 -2.69 7.59 -5.03
C GLY A 28 -4.10 8.16 -4.95
N GLY A 29 -5.03 7.55 -5.69
CA GLY A 29 -6.45 7.88 -5.68
C GLY A 29 -7.24 7.19 -4.56
N ASN A 30 -6.71 6.07 -4.05
CA ASN A 30 -7.38 5.24 -3.05
C ASN A 30 -7.11 5.71 -1.61
N THR A 31 -7.98 5.32 -0.68
CA THR A 31 -7.76 5.54 0.75
C THR A 31 -6.47 4.85 1.22
N SER A 32 -6.00 5.17 2.44
CA SER A 32 -4.84 4.50 3.04
C SER A 32 -4.91 2.98 2.88
N CYS A 33 -3.89 2.38 2.28
CA CYS A 33 -3.75 0.93 2.22
C CYS A 33 -2.29 0.60 1.97
N VAL A 34 -1.71 -0.26 2.81
CA VAL A 34 -0.31 -0.68 2.66
C VAL A 34 -0.17 -2.19 2.83
N SER A 35 0.77 -2.79 2.09
CA SER A 35 1.24 -4.14 2.38
C SER A 35 2.67 -4.13 2.90
N VAL A 36 2.93 -4.93 3.92
CA VAL A 36 4.25 -5.13 4.51
C VAL A 36 4.72 -6.54 4.20
N GLU A 37 5.86 -6.65 3.52
CA GLU A 37 6.52 -7.89 3.18
C GLU A 37 7.79 -8.03 4.01
N ALA A 38 7.97 -9.19 4.66
CA ALA A 38 9.17 -9.53 5.41
C ALA A 38 9.67 -10.93 5.03
N PRO A 39 10.99 -11.20 5.12
CA PRO A 39 11.54 -12.50 4.75
C PRO A 39 10.98 -13.64 5.60
N GLY A 40 10.55 -14.72 4.95
CA GLY A 40 10.06 -15.92 5.63
C GLY A 40 8.69 -15.78 6.29
N THR A 41 7.97 -14.68 6.06
CA THR A 41 6.60 -14.49 6.56
C THR A 41 5.62 -14.25 5.43
N MET A 42 4.34 -14.51 5.70
CA MET A 42 3.27 -14.07 4.82
C MET A 42 3.18 -12.53 4.84
N PRO A 43 2.85 -11.87 3.71
CA PRO A 43 2.59 -10.44 3.70
C PRO A 43 1.40 -10.07 4.59
N ILE A 44 1.48 -8.91 5.23
CA ILE A 44 0.37 -8.33 6.01
C ILE A 44 -0.19 -7.15 5.20
N VAL A 45 -1.51 -7.09 5.05
CA VAL A 45 -2.21 -5.94 4.47
C VAL A 45 -2.86 -5.16 5.61
N LEU A 46 -2.60 -3.87 5.66
CA LEU A 46 -3.14 -2.95 6.64
C LEU A 46 -4.11 -2.00 5.95
N ASP A 47 -5.33 -1.94 6.49
CA ASP A 47 -6.51 -1.36 5.85
C ASP A 47 -6.92 -2.14 4.58
N MET A 48 -8.14 -1.93 4.11
CA MET A 48 -8.68 -2.48 2.86
C MET A 48 -9.79 -1.55 2.34
N GLY A 49 -9.60 -0.24 2.52
CA GLY A 49 -10.52 0.75 1.99
C GLY A 49 -10.53 0.79 0.45
N THR A 50 -11.45 1.57 -0.10
CA THR A 50 -11.60 1.77 -1.54
C THR A 50 -10.52 2.67 -2.07
#